data_AF-A0A9R1RIU0-F1
#
_entry.id   AF-A0A9R1RIU0-F1
#
_cell.length_a   1.000
_cell.length_b   1.000
_cell.length_c   1.000
_cell.angle_alpha   90.00
_cell.angle_beta   90.00
_cell.angle_gamma   90.00
#
_symmetry.space_group_name_H-M   'P 1'
#
loop_
_entity.id
_entity.type
_entity.pdbx_description
1 polymer ?
#
loop_
_entity_poly.entity_id
_entity_poly.type
_entity_poly.pdbx_seq_one_letter_code
_entity_poly.pdbx_strand_id
1 'polypeptide(L)'
;MEAAATATTSTGSSRTSISEVQVYGPTAFQDEDVVIGEEERDRLRRDLLARIESCYGRVKLLPGVFEAGFCFGLLDPASNIVAGVAVARAVTVDDTDDGAVPAASFPNPKRRKPDVIVDMQQRSLDGLVAFLAALFPHLTEPKAMWYLDKAELDPLVAARFVIRHRGMERNFGFSSGATGAAVETALRCAAAAARHPCPAQFVSGWKSLSHSLDKVAAVLSSGTCDHSHSIDGITDVLLKKPQPSVFSLEKPWDLASRRLHNLSPDLASPPERSTLRRLLLTTIHGYYLQALARLPREKLCTQYHHSLLQAGHCYGPLDPVSNIILNTIWYSRAYPLTKKVDLEAITADRGQVPPRPRLLPVHPLRRHSPHAGRSHAAAAGRRRRSPDRRS
;
A
#
# COMPACT_ATOMS: atom_id res chain seq x y z
N MET A 1 -16.93 -72.41 -9.63
CA MET A 1 -18.26 -71.80 -9.90
C MET A 1 -18.08 -70.31 -9.93
N GLU A 2 -18.69 -69.65 -10.90
CA GLU A 2 -18.57 -68.21 -11.16
C GLU A 2 -19.34 -67.36 -10.14
N ALA A 3 -18.92 -66.10 -10.00
CA ALA A 3 -19.78 -64.95 -10.28
C ALA A 3 -18.92 -63.71 -10.52
N ALA A 4 -19.18 -62.98 -11.60
CA ALA A 4 -18.50 -61.73 -11.94
C ALA A 4 -19.40 -60.52 -11.63
N ALA A 5 -18.80 -59.38 -11.29
CA ALA A 5 -19.48 -58.09 -11.23
C ALA A 5 -18.52 -56.94 -11.61
N THR A 6 -18.45 -56.68 -12.92
CA THR A 6 -18.54 -55.35 -13.55
C THR A 6 -17.73 -54.18 -12.99
N ALA A 7 -16.76 -53.73 -13.79
CA ALA A 7 -16.13 -52.42 -13.64
C ALA A 7 -17.10 -51.27 -14.03
N THR A 8 -17.04 -50.16 -13.31
CA THR A 8 -17.63 -48.87 -13.70
C THR A 8 -16.56 -47.80 -13.74
N THR A 9 -16.21 -47.35 -14.95
CA THR A 9 -15.32 -46.22 -15.16
C THR A 9 -16.05 -44.91 -14.88
N SER A 10 -15.63 -44.16 -13.86
CA SER A 10 -16.00 -42.75 -13.68
C SER A 10 -14.77 -41.86 -13.90
N THR A 11 -14.71 -41.21 -15.06
CA THR A 11 -13.71 -40.20 -15.41
C THR A 11 -13.97 -38.89 -14.65
N GLY A 12 -13.60 -38.84 -13.38
CA GLY A 12 -13.61 -37.63 -12.57
C GLY A 12 -12.26 -36.93 -12.60
N SER A 13 -12.17 -35.77 -13.28
CA SER A 13 -10.96 -34.92 -13.25
C SER A 13 -10.84 -34.21 -11.90
N SER A 14 -10.34 -34.92 -10.91
CA SER A 14 -10.03 -34.36 -9.59
C SER A 14 -8.78 -33.50 -9.68
N ARG A 15 -8.97 -32.17 -9.78
CA ARG A 15 -7.94 -31.21 -9.37
C ARG A 15 -7.47 -31.61 -7.98
N THR A 16 -6.20 -32.00 -7.86
CA THR A 16 -5.58 -32.28 -6.57
C THR A 16 -5.61 -31.03 -5.72
N SER A 17 -6.52 -30.98 -4.75
CA SER A 17 -6.36 -30.10 -3.61
C SER A 17 -5.03 -30.50 -2.97
N ILE A 18 -4.11 -29.54 -2.86
CA ILE A 18 -2.91 -29.72 -2.06
C ILE A 18 -3.43 -29.89 -0.63
N SER A 19 -3.39 -31.12 -0.13
CA SER A 19 -3.73 -31.40 1.26
C SER A 19 -2.83 -30.56 2.15
N GLU A 20 -3.42 -29.86 3.11
CA GLU A 20 -2.69 -28.96 3.98
C GLU A 20 -1.69 -29.79 4.80
N VAL A 21 -0.40 -29.63 4.49
CA VAL A 21 0.65 -30.49 5.03
C VAL A 21 0.75 -30.24 6.52
N GLN A 22 0.33 -31.23 7.31
CA GLN A 22 0.33 -31.18 8.76
C GLN A 22 1.76 -31.03 9.29
N VAL A 23 2.12 -29.82 9.70
CA VAL A 23 3.40 -29.55 10.37
C VAL A 23 3.33 -30.17 11.76
N TYR A 24 4.27 -31.07 12.07
CA TYR A 24 4.33 -31.75 13.36
C TYR A 24 4.60 -30.72 14.48
N GLY A 25 3.64 -30.55 15.39
CA GLY A 25 3.69 -29.55 16.46
C GLY A 25 2.46 -29.63 17.37
N PRO A 26 2.42 -28.88 18.49
CA PRO A 26 1.32 -28.97 19.45
C PRO A 26 0.00 -28.48 18.82
N THR A 27 -0.93 -29.40 18.59
CA THR A 27 -2.29 -29.14 18.09
C THR A 27 -3.20 -28.47 19.13
N ALA A 28 -2.71 -28.29 20.36
CA ALA A 28 -3.44 -27.68 21.48
C ALA A 28 -3.41 -26.14 21.50
N PHE A 29 -2.62 -25.50 20.63
CA PHE A 29 -2.86 -24.10 20.32
C PHE A 29 -4.10 -24.03 19.44
N GLN A 30 -5.24 -23.68 20.03
CA GLN A 30 -6.37 -23.20 19.24
C GLN A 30 -5.85 -22.08 18.33
N ASP A 31 -6.11 -22.19 17.02
CA ASP A 31 -5.90 -21.09 16.08
C ASP A 31 -6.97 -20.02 16.33
N GLU A 32 -6.97 -19.44 17.54
CA GLU A 32 -7.46 -18.09 17.78
C GLU A 32 -6.48 -17.14 17.09
N ASP A 33 -6.58 -17.13 15.77
CA ASP A 33 -6.25 -15.98 14.96
C ASP A 33 -7.01 -14.81 15.59
N VAL A 34 -6.31 -13.95 16.34
CA VAL A 34 -6.85 -12.69 16.91
C VAL A 34 -7.02 -11.68 15.77
N VAL A 35 -7.85 -12.10 14.81
CA VAL A 35 -8.40 -11.33 13.72
C VAL A 35 -9.48 -10.48 14.34
N ILE A 36 -9.23 -9.17 14.33
CA ILE A 36 -10.20 -8.15 14.73
C ILE A 36 -11.48 -8.40 13.92
N GLY A 37 -12.53 -8.84 14.62
CA GLY A 37 -13.81 -9.21 14.05
C GLY A 37 -14.45 -8.04 13.31
N GLU A 38 -15.43 -8.31 12.45
CA GLU A 38 -16.11 -7.27 11.67
C GLU A 38 -16.74 -6.21 12.58
N GLU A 39 -17.39 -6.62 13.67
CA GLU A 39 -17.97 -5.71 14.68
C GLU A 39 -16.91 -4.85 15.40
N GLU A 40 -15.76 -5.42 15.76
CA GLU A 40 -14.66 -4.69 16.41
C GLU A 40 -14.00 -3.72 15.43
N ARG A 41 -13.83 -4.13 14.17
CA ARG A 41 -13.31 -3.29 13.08
C ARG A 41 -14.22 -2.08 12.85
N ASP A 42 -15.52 -2.29 12.78
CA ASP A 42 -16.51 -1.23 12.63
C ASP A 42 -16.56 -0.31 13.85
N ARG A 43 -16.40 -0.87 15.05
CA ARG A 43 -16.26 -0.09 16.28
C ARG A 43 -15.01 0.78 16.23
N LEU A 44 -13.83 0.21 15.96
CA LEU A 44 -12.57 0.95 15.81
C LEU A 44 -12.71 2.06 14.76
N ARG A 45 -13.32 1.76 13.59
CA ARG A 45 -13.55 2.76 12.54
C ARG A 45 -14.40 3.93 13.04
N ARG A 46 -15.48 3.68 13.78
CA ARG A 46 -16.33 4.73 14.38
C ARG A 46 -15.58 5.54 15.44
N ASP A 47 -14.91 4.86 16.37
CA ASP A 47 -14.17 5.50 17.47
C ASP A 47 -13.03 6.40 16.92
N LEU A 48 -12.33 5.97 15.87
CA LEU A 48 -11.31 6.76 15.16
C LEU A 48 -11.90 7.96 14.41
N LEU A 49 -13.01 7.79 13.68
CA LEU A 49 -13.67 8.90 12.97
C LEU A 49 -14.15 9.99 13.94
N ALA A 50 -14.69 9.62 15.11
CA ALA A 50 -15.09 10.57 16.15
C ALA A 50 -13.89 11.35 16.73
N ARG A 51 -12.74 10.68 16.93
CA ARG A 51 -11.49 11.36 17.33
C ARG A 51 -10.97 12.29 16.23
N ILE A 52 -11.07 11.91 14.95
CA ILE A 52 -10.70 12.76 13.81
C ILE A 52 -11.61 13.99 13.74
N GLU A 53 -12.92 13.83 13.93
CA GLU A 53 -13.87 14.94 14.02
C GLU A 53 -13.51 15.91 15.14
N SER A 54 -13.16 15.41 16.33
CA SER A 54 -12.68 16.23 17.45
C SER A 54 -11.42 17.03 17.09
N CYS A 55 -10.47 16.42 16.38
CA CYS A 55 -9.26 17.09 15.89
C CYS A 55 -9.61 18.24 14.93
N TYR A 56 -10.48 18.01 13.93
CA TYR A 56 -11.00 19.08 13.07
C TYR A 56 -11.77 20.14 13.86
N GLY A 57 -12.53 19.75 14.89
CA GLY A 57 -13.28 20.64 15.76
C GLY A 57 -12.42 21.70 16.46
N ARG A 58 -11.19 21.34 16.84
CA ARG A 58 -10.18 22.22 17.46
C ARG A 58 -9.59 23.27 16.52
N VAL A 59 -9.67 23.03 15.20
CA VAL A 59 -9.05 23.88 14.16
C VAL A 59 -10.03 24.37 13.09
N LYS A 60 -11.33 24.09 13.23
CA LYS A 60 -12.41 24.39 12.25
C LYS A 60 -12.57 25.85 11.81
N LEU A 61 -11.96 26.80 12.55
CA LEU A 61 -11.98 28.22 12.23
C LEU A 61 -10.89 28.62 11.22
N LEU A 62 -9.87 27.77 11.02
CA LEU A 62 -8.81 28.01 10.04
C LEU A 62 -9.33 27.92 8.59
N PRO A 63 -8.96 28.86 7.71
CA PRO A 63 -9.08 28.70 6.27
C PRO A 63 -8.29 27.48 5.77
N GLY A 64 -8.75 26.83 4.69
CA GLY A 64 -8.03 25.73 4.03
C GLY A 64 -8.00 24.37 4.75
N VAL A 65 -8.50 24.26 5.99
CA VAL A 65 -8.44 23.01 6.77
C VAL A 65 -9.10 21.82 6.07
N PHE A 66 -10.26 22.01 5.44
CA PHE A 66 -10.97 20.93 4.72
C PHE A 66 -10.49 20.76 3.26
N GLU A 67 -9.46 21.49 2.85
CA GLU A 67 -8.86 21.43 1.51
C GLU A 67 -7.52 20.70 1.55
N ALA A 68 -6.65 21.01 2.53
CA ALA A 68 -5.29 20.46 2.63
C ALA A 68 -4.85 20.01 4.05
N GLY A 69 -5.66 20.24 5.09
CA GLY A 69 -5.31 19.92 6.46
C GLY A 69 -5.63 18.47 6.84
N PHE A 70 -4.67 17.56 6.75
CA PHE A 70 -4.83 16.13 7.06
C PHE A 70 -4.30 15.75 8.45
N CYS A 71 -4.87 14.71 9.07
CA CYS A 71 -4.44 14.22 10.39
C CYS A 71 -3.12 13.44 10.38
N PHE A 72 -2.59 13.04 9.23
CA PHE A 72 -1.33 12.28 9.10
C PHE A 72 -0.15 13.18 8.74
N GLY A 73 1.04 12.83 9.25
CA GLY A 73 2.25 13.64 9.15
C GLY A 73 3.31 13.19 10.15
N LEU A 74 4.19 14.11 10.55
CA LEU A 74 5.29 13.84 11.50
C LEU A 74 5.03 14.39 12.92
N LEU A 75 3.85 14.94 13.17
CA LEU A 75 3.41 15.50 14.46
C LEU A 75 2.17 14.77 14.98
N ASP A 76 1.59 15.26 16.08
CA ASP A 76 0.28 14.79 16.54
C ASP A 76 -0.83 15.16 15.55
N PRO A 77 -2.02 14.53 15.62
CA PRO A 77 -3.07 14.67 14.62
C PRO A 77 -3.56 16.11 14.38
N ALA A 78 -3.66 16.93 15.44
CA ALA A 78 -4.13 18.31 15.31
C ALA A 78 -3.03 19.20 14.71
N SER A 79 -1.79 19.03 15.15
CA SER A 79 -0.61 19.70 14.58
C SER A 79 -0.39 19.36 13.10
N ASN A 80 -0.64 18.11 12.68
CA ASN A 80 -0.57 17.70 11.27
C ASN A 80 -1.55 18.48 10.39
N ILE A 81 -2.77 18.76 10.88
CA ILE A 81 -3.77 19.55 10.14
C ILE A 81 -3.25 20.97 9.89
N VAL A 82 -2.73 21.65 10.92
CA VAL A 82 -2.20 23.03 10.80
C VAL A 82 -0.97 23.06 9.88
N ALA A 83 -0.06 22.10 10.04
CA ALA A 83 1.12 21.96 9.18
C ALA A 83 0.75 21.69 7.71
N GLY A 84 -0.25 20.85 7.44
CA GLY A 84 -0.74 20.57 6.08
C GLY A 84 -1.31 21.80 5.37
N VAL A 85 -2.06 22.64 6.10
CA VAL A 85 -2.55 23.93 5.57
C VAL A 85 -1.38 24.89 5.27
N ALA A 86 -0.39 24.97 6.15
CA ALA A 86 0.79 25.81 5.93
C ALA A 86 1.64 25.34 4.73
N VAL A 87 1.76 24.02 4.52
CA VAL A 87 2.40 23.42 3.34
C VAL A 87 1.68 23.81 2.05
N ALA A 88 0.35 23.69 1.99
CA ALA A 88 -0.41 24.08 0.80
C ALA A 88 -0.30 25.59 0.52
N ARG A 89 -0.35 26.44 1.55
CA ARG A 89 -0.18 27.89 1.44
C ARG A 89 1.21 28.28 0.93
N ALA A 90 2.27 27.60 1.39
CA ALA A 90 3.63 27.85 0.90
C ALA A 90 3.78 27.52 -0.60
N VAL A 91 3.18 26.43 -1.08
CA VAL A 91 3.20 26.07 -2.52
C VAL A 91 2.52 27.15 -3.37
N THR A 92 1.37 27.67 -2.95
CA THR A 92 0.65 28.72 -3.72
C THR A 92 1.40 30.06 -3.85
N VAL A 93 2.50 30.25 -3.12
CA VAL A 93 3.37 31.44 -3.21
C VAL A 93 4.56 31.24 -4.16
N ASP A 94 4.99 29.99 -4.40
CA ASP A 94 6.09 29.66 -5.32
C ASP A 94 5.58 29.65 -6.79
N ASP A 95 4.30 29.29 -7.02
CA ASP A 95 3.66 29.21 -8.34
C ASP A 95 3.36 30.58 -9.01
N THR A 96 3.76 31.73 -8.44
CA THR A 96 3.43 33.06 -9.00
C THR A 96 4.42 33.59 -10.05
N ASP A 97 5.55 32.91 -10.31
CA ASP A 97 6.64 33.46 -11.16
C ASP A 97 7.09 32.56 -12.34
N ASP A 98 6.45 31.41 -12.58
CA ASP A 98 6.70 30.63 -13.81
C ASP A 98 5.45 29.86 -14.32
N GLY A 99 5.49 29.43 -15.58
CA GLY A 99 4.33 29.09 -16.41
C GLY A 99 3.34 28.07 -15.83
N ALA A 100 2.06 28.46 -15.82
CA ALA A 100 0.91 27.72 -15.29
C ALA A 100 0.88 26.20 -15.57
N VAL A 101 1.19 25.42 -14.54
CA VAL A 101 0.63 24.07 -14.37
C VAL A 101 -0.82 24.25 -13.86
N PRO A 102 -1.84 23.58 -14.42
CA PRO A 102 -3.21 23.77 -13.97
C PRO A 102 -3.35 23.30 -12.51
N ALA A 103 -3.58 24.26 -11.61
CA ALA A 103 -3.91 24.00 -10.23
C ALA A 103 -5.10 23.02 -10.16
N ALA A 104 -4.81 21.76 -9.82
CA ALA A 104 -5.81 20.71 -9.67
C ALA A 104 -6.83 21.18 -8.64
N SER A 105 -8.03 21.51 -9.12
CA SER A 105 -8.85 22.53 -8.48
C SER A 105 -9.36 22.06 -7.14
N PHE A 106 -8.77 22.56 -6.05
CA PHE A 106 -9.36 22.42 -4.73
C PHE A 106 -10.80 22.99 -4.78
N PRO A 107 -11.80 22.24 -4.31
CA PRO A 107 -13.20 22.61 -4.50
C PRO A 107 -13.50 23.98 -3.91
N ASN A 108 -14.14 24.83 -4.72
CA ASN A 108 -14.36 26.25 -4.44
C ASN A 108 -14.95 26.48 -3.02
N PRO A 109 -14.30 27.30 -2.15
CA PRO A 109 -14.58 27.36 -0.71
C PRO A 109 -15.97 27.90 -0.32
N LYS A 110 -16.80 28.32 -1.29
CA LYS A 110 -18.07 29.02 -1.05
C LYS A 110 -19.29 28.13 -0.75
N ARG A 111 -19.14 26.80 -0.61
CA ARG A 111 -20.20 25.91 -0.11
C ARG A 111 -19.67 24.81 0.81
N ARG A 112 -19.60 25.10 2.12
CA ARG A 112 -19.43 24.11 3.19
C ARG A 112 -20.67 23.19 3.26
N LYS A 113 -20.72 22.17 2.41
CA LYS A 113 -21.69 21.07 2.54
C LYS A 113 -21.21 20.08 3.62
N PRO A 114 -22.11 19.44 4.39
CA PRO A 114 -21.74 18.37 5.32
C PRO A 114 -20.88 17.28 4.65
N ASP A 115 -21.24 16.92 3.41
CA ASP A 115 -20.55 15.95 2.55
C ASP A 115 -19.03 16.17 2.47
N VAL A 116 -18.57 17.42 2.42
CA VAL A 116 -17.13 17.76 2.29
C VAL A 116 -16.37 17.53 3.59
N ILE A 117 -17.01 17.74 4.74
CA ILE A 117 -16.40 17.51 6.05
C ILE A 117 -16.27 16.01 6.29
N VAL A 118 -17.31 15.24 5.99
CA VAL A 118 -17.31 13.77 6.12
C VAL A 118 -16.32 13.13 5.14
N ASP A 119 -16.23 13.63 3.89
CA ASP A 119 -15.19 13.23 2.93
C ASP A 119 -13.78 13.46 3.49
N MET A 120 -13.52 14.63 4.09
CA MET A 120 -12.20 14.95 4.63
C MET A 120 -11.83 14.10 5.86
N GLN A 121 -12.78 13.85 6.76
CA GLN A 121 -12.59 12.95 7.90
C GLN A 121 -12.21 11.54 7.44
N GLN A 122 -12.92 11.01 6.45
CA GLN A 122 -12.65 9.70 5.87
C GLN A 122 -11.27 9.66 5.18
N ARG A 123 -10.92 10.68 4.39
CA ARG A 123 -9.60 10.77 3.74
C ARG A 123 -8.45 10.85 4.74
N SER A 124 -8.64 11.53 5.87
CA SER A 124 -7.67 11.53 6.97
C SER A 124 -7.50 10.16 7.62
N LEU A 125 -8.59 9.39 7.79
CA LEU A 125 -8.50 8.00 8.27
C LEU A 125 -7.78 7.10 7.25
N ASP A 126 -8.17 7.16 5.98
CA ASP A 126 -7.59 6.38 4.89
C ASP A 126 -6.06 6.63 4.80
N GLY A 127 -5.65 7.90 4.93
CA GLY A 127 -4.24 8.28 4.96
C GLY A 127 -3.47 7.79 6.19
N LEU A 128 -4.06 7.85 7.40
CA LEU A 128 -3.45 7.32 8.63
C LEU A 128 -3.25 5.80 8.56
N VAL A 129 -4.26 5.07 8.09
CA VAL A 129 -4.19 3.61 7.90
C VAL A 129 -3.15 3.25 6.84
N ALA A 130 -3.16 3.94 5.69
CA ALA A 130 -2.19 3.72 4.62
C ALA A 130 -0.76 4.09 5.03
N PHE A 131 -0.55 5.11 5.86
CA PHE A 131 0.75 5.46 6.41
C PHE A 131 1.35 4.28 7.20
N LEU A 132 0.60 3.73 8.17
CA LEU A 132 1.09 2.61 8.98
C LEU A 132 1.24 1.31 8.18
N ALA A 133 0.31 1.02 7.27
CA ALA A 133 0.39 -0.17 6.43
C ALA A 133 1.60 -0.10 5.47
N ALA A 134 1.90 1.08 4.91
CA ALA A 134 3.08 1.27 4.05
C ALA A 134 4.40 1.28 4.83
N LEU A 135 4.42 1.84 6.05
CA LEU A 135 5.60 1.83 6.92
C LEU A 135 5.88 0.42 7.48
N PHE A 136 4.85 -0.41 7.65
CA PHE A 136 4.95 -1.79 8.13
C PHE A 136 4.16 -2.78 7.24
N PRO A 137 4.67 -3.20 6.07
CA PRO A 137 3.94 -3.96 5.03
C PRO A 137 3.28 -5.30 5.44
N HIS A 138 3.51 -5.79 6.65
CA HIS A 138 2.87 -7.01 7.18
C HIS A 138 1.64 -6.72 8.07
N LEU A 139 1.39 -5.44 8.38
CA LEU A 139 0.28 -4.97 9.19
C LEU A 139 -1.02 -4.99 8.37
N THR A 140 -2.09 -5.58 8.91
CA THR A 140 -3.42 -5.53 8.29
C THR A 140 -4.08 -4.17 8.56
N GLU A 141 -5.03 -3.76 7.71
CA GLU A 141 -5.83 -2.54 7.95
C GLU A 141 -6.52 -2.52 9.33
N PRO A 142 -7.20 -3.59 9.79
CA PRO A 142 -7.80 -3.63 11.12
C PRO A 142 -6.75 -3.44 12.23
N LYS A 143 -5.57 -4.05 12.10
CA LYS A 143 -4.50 -3.90 13.11
C LYS A 143 -3.87 -2.50 13.05
N ALA A 144 -3.78 -1.87 11.87
CA ALA A 144 -3.38 -0.47 11.75
C ALA A 144 -4.38 0.46 12.46
N MET A 145 -5.69 0.26 12.28
CA MET A 145 -6.73 0.98 13.03
C MET A 145 -6.61 0.74 14.55
N TRP A 146 -6.37 -0.50 14.98
CA TRP A 146 -6.15 -0.81 16.40
C TRP A 146 -4.94 -0.06 16.99
N TYR A 147 -3.82 0.01 16.27
CA TYR A 147 -2.66 0.80 16.71
C TYR A 147 -2.92 2.31 16.73
N LEU A 148 -3.74 2.83 15.80
CA LEU A 148 -4.17 4.22 15.80
C LEU A 148 -5.09 4.54 16.98
N ASP A 149 -5.98 3.63 17.38
CA ASP A 149 -6.85 3.85 18.55
C ASP A 149 -6.02 3.94 19.82
N LYS A 150 -5.09 3.00 20.02
CA LYS A 150 -4.16 3.02 21.15
C LYS A 150 -3.23 4.22 21.17
N ALA A 151 -2.94 4.82 20.01
CA ALA A 151 -2.08 5.99 19.86
C ALA A 151 -2.85 7.33 19.80
N GLU A 152 -4.17 7.32 20.03
CA GLU A 152 -5.02 8.51 19.91
C GLU A 152 -4.87 9.22 18.54
N LEU A 153 -4.84 8.42 17.47
CA LEU A 153 -4.56 8.78 16.06
C LEU A 153 -3.12 9.21 15.74
N ASP A 154 -2.20 9.35 16.71
CA ASP A 154 -0.84 9.79 16.41
C ASP A 154 -0.08 8.72 15.58
N PRO A 155 0.33 9.05 14.34
CA PRO A 155 0.91 8.07 13.43
C PRO A 155 2.30 7.59 13.85
N LEU A 156 3.08 8.40 14.57
CA LEU A 156 4.42 8.04 15.01
C LEU A 156 4.39 7.30 16.36
N VAL A 157 3.46 7.63 17.26
CA VAL A 157 3.20 6.85 18.48
C VAL A 157 2.65 5.47 18.11
N ALA A 158 1.72 5.39 17.15
CA ALA A 158 1.25 4.12 16.60
C ALA A 158 2.41 3.29 16.00
N ALA A 159 3.30 3.93 15.23
CA ALA A 159 4.49 3.28 14.71
C ALA A 159 5.43 2.78 15.81
N ARG A 160 5.62 3.52 16.90
CA ARG A 160 6.40 3.06 18.07
C ARG A 160 5.76 1.85 18.74
N PHE A 161 4.44 1.79 18.86
CA PHE A 161 3.75 0.59 19.36
C PHE A 161 3.98 -0.63 18.45
N VAL A 162 3.94 -0.47 17.13
CA VAL A 162 4.28 -1.55 16.18
C VAL A 162 5.74 -2.00 16.35
N ILE A 163 6.68 -1.06 16.49
CA ILE A 163 8.11 -1.34 16.70
C ILE A 163 8.32 -2.13 18.01
N ARG A 164 7.68 -1.69 19.09
CA ARG A 164 7.77 -2.30 20.43
C ARG A 164 7.17 -3.71 20.46
N HIS A 165 5.94 -3.88 19.96
CA HIS A 165 5.26 -5.19 19.93
C HIS A 165 5.98 -6.23 19.06
N ARG A 166 6.76 -5.78 18.06
CA ARG A 166 7.57 -6.66 17.20
C ARG A 166 9.02 -6.83 17.68
N GLY A 167 9.39 -6.28 18.84
CA GLY A 167 10.77 -6.35 19.36
C GLY A 167 11.81 -5.64 18.49
N MET A 168 11.39 -4.72 17.62
CA MET A 168 12.27 -4.05 16.65
C MET A 168 13.03 -2.86 17.23
N GLU A 169 12.81 -2.50 18.50
CA GLU A 169 13.36 -1.30 19.17
C GLU A 169 14.90 -1.17 19.05
N ARG A 170 15.64 -2.28 19.01
CA ARG A 170 17.12 -2.27 18.86
C ARG A 170 17.61 -2.12 17.42
N ASN A 171 16.78 -2.48 16.44
CA ASN A 171 17.18 -2.59 15.03
C ASN A 171 16.56 -1.50 14.15
N PHE A 172 15.51 -0.81 14.64
CA PHE A 172 14.84 0.26 13.90
C PHE A 172 15.64 1.56 14.01
N GLY A 173 16.64 1.72 13.14
CA GLY A 173 17.49 2.92 13.10
C GLY A 173 16.73 4.15 12.62
N PHE A 174 16.29 5.01 13.54
CA PHE A 174 15.53 6.23 13.26
C PHE A 174 16.25 7.21 12.32
N SER A 175 17.58 7.34 12.46
CA SER A 175 18.43 8.19 11.62
C SER A 175 18.93 7.51 10.34
N SER A 176 18.49 6.28 10.03
CA SER A 176 18.95 5.56 8.85
C SER A 176 18.29 6.05 7.56
N GLY A 177 19.04 6.11 6.47
CA GLY A 177 18.50 6.46 5.15
C GLY A 177 17.40 5.52 4.65
N ALA A 178 17.42 4.25 5.09
CA ALA A 178 16.36 3.28 4.83
C ALA A 178 15.04 3.67 5.52
N THR A 179 15.09 4.06 6.79
CA THR A 179 13.91 4.57 7.52
C THR A 179 13.43 5.89 6.91
N GLY A 180 14.32 6.78 6.49
CA GLY A 180 13.99 7.99 5.74
C GLY A 180 13.18 7.70 4.46
N ALA A 181 13.67 6.77 3.63
CA ALA A 181 12.98 6.36 2.40
C ALA A 181 11.65 5.62 2.66
N ALA A 182 11.57 4.83 3.75
CA ALA A 182 10.35 4.16 4.16
C ALA A 182 9.26 5.15 4.62
N VAL A 183 9.62 6.13 5.47
CA VAL A 183 8.71 7.21 5.90
C VAL A 183 8.29 8.09 4.72
N GLU A 184 9.21 8.40 3.80
CA GLU A 184 8.88 9.11 2.55
C GLU A 184 7.83 8.35 1.73
N THR A 185 8.02 7.04 1.57
CA THR A 185 7.10 6.17 0.84
C THR A 185 5.75 6.10 1.55
N ALA A 186 5.76 5.95 2.87
CA ALA A 186 4.55 5.91 3.69
C ALA A 186 3.74 7.21 3.63
N LEU A 187 4.38 8.39 3.70
CA LEU A 187 3.70 9.68 3.53
C LEU A 187 3.13 9.85 2.11
N ARG A 188 3.84 9.36 1.08
CA ARG A 188 3.33 9.36 -0.31
C ARG A 188 2.11 8.46 -0.47
N CYS A 189 2.13 7.25 0.12
CA CYS A 189 1.00 6.34 0.16
C CYS A 189 -0.19 6.91 0.94
N ALA A 190 0.07 7.54 2.09
CA ALA A 190 -0.95 8.22 2.90
C ALA A 190 -1.66 9.33 2.12
N ALA A 191 -0.89 10.23 1.49
CA ALA A 191 -1.43 11.30 0.67
C ALA A 191 -2.19 10.77 -0.56
N ALA A 192 -1.74 9.67 -1.18
CA ALA A 192 -2.46 9.03 -2.28
C ALA A 192 -3.80 8.41 -1.83
N ALA A 193 -3.82 7.66 -0.72
CA ALA A 193 -5.04 7.09 -0.14
C ALA A 193 -6.04 8.18 0.28
N ALA A 194 -5.53 9.27 0.86
CA ALA A 194 -6.29 10.46 1.21
C ALA A 194 -6.71 11.33 0.01
N ARG A 195 -6.52 10.87 -1.23
CA ARG A 195 -6.88 11.61 -2.47
C ARG A 195 -6.28 13.03 -2.51
N HIS A 196 -5.04 13.21 -2.08
CA HIS A 196 -4.33 14.50 -2.17
C HIS A 196 -4.01 14.81 -3.65
N PRO A 197 -4.26 16.03 -4.17
CA PRO A 197 -4.07 16.33 -5.60
C PRO A 197 -2.64 16.12 -6.12
N CYS A 198 -1.63 16.48 -5.32
CA CYS A 198 -0.22 16.20 -5.60
C CYS A 198 0.50 15.56 -4.40
N PRO A 199 0.52 14.22 -4.25
CA PRO A 199 1.17 13.54 -3.13
C PRO A 199 2.68 13.85 -3.00
N ALA A 200 3.34 14.20 -4.11
CA ALA A 200 4.76 14.57 -4.12
C ALA A 200 5.03 15.93 -3.44
N GLN A 201 4.19 16.95 -3.69
CA GLN A 201 4.30 18.26 -3.03
C GLN A 201 4.06 18.14 -1.52
N PHE A 202 3.05 17.37 -1.10
CA PHE A 202 2.79 17.08 0.33
C PHE A 202 4.03 16.51 1.03
N VAL A 203 4.67 15.51 0.41
CA VAL A 203 5.91 14.90 0.92
C VAL A 203 7.07 15.92 0.95
N SER A 204 7.21 16.77 -0.06
CA SER A 204 8.26 17.81 -0.09
C SER A 204 8.09 18.83 1.04
N GLY A 205 6.86 19.28 1.30
CA GLY A 205 6.56 20.15 2.44
C GLY A 205 6.96 19.51 3.77
N TRP A 206 6.61 18.24 3.98
CA TRP A 206 7.03 17.50 5.18
C TRP A 206 8.55 17.29 5.29
N LYS A 207 9.28 17.12 4.18
CA LYS A 207 10.76 17.08 4.19
C LYS A 207 11.33 18.40 4.72
N SER A 208 10.87 19.53 4.19
CA SER A 208 11.30 20.86 4.63
C SER A 208 10.95 21.12 6.10
N LEU A 209 9.71 20.82 6.52
CA LEU A 209 9.30 20.94 7.92
C LEU A 209 10.16 20.10 8.86
N SER A 210 10.52 18.86 8.47
CA SER A 210 11.24 17.90 9.31
C SER A 210 12.55 18.45 9.91
N HIS A 211 13.22 19.38 9.21
CA HIS A 211 14.47 20.02 9.64
C HIS A 211 14.28 21.18 10.63
N SER A 212 13.05 21.69 10.78
CA SER A 212 12.72 22.82 11.65
C SER A 212 11.60 22.50 12.65
N LEU A 213 11.34 21.22 12.94
CA LEU A 213 10.22 20.82 13.81
C LEU A 213 10.32 21.33 15.24
N ASP A 214 11.50 21.71 15.74
CA ASP A 214 11.61 22.45 17.01
C ASP A 214 10.88 23.80 16.97
N LYS A 215 11.06 24.56 15.87
CA LYS A 215 10.40 25.85 15.66
C LYS A 215 8.90 25.65 15.44
N VAL A 216 8.53 24.68 14.61
CA VAL A 216 7.13 24.33 14.32
C VAL A 216 6.40 23.89 15.60
N ALA A 217 7.02 23.01 16.41
CA ALA A 217 6.45 22.57 17.68
C ALA A 217 6.34 23.71 18.69
N ALA A 218 7.33 24.60 18.79
CA ALA A 218 7.24 25.79 19.65
C ALA A 218 6.10 26.73 19.25
N VAL A 219 5.96 27.00 17.94
CA VAL A 219 4.85 27.80 17.38
C VAL A 219 3.49 27.18 17.71
N LEU A 220 3.32 25.87 17.45
CA LEU A 220 2.08 25.15 17.74
C LEU A 220 1.79 24.99 19.25
N SER A 221 2.82 25.04 20.10
CA SER A 221 2.69 24.95 21.56
C SER A 221 2.41 26.30 22.23
N SER A 222 2.47 27.42 21.49
CA SER A 222 2.42 28.79 22.04
C SER A 222 1.08 29.18 22.69
N GLY A 223 0.07 28.31 22.65
CA GLY A 223 -1.20 28.47 23.37
C GLY A 223 -2.10 29.61 22.86
N THR A 224 -1.66 30.38 21.88
CA THR A 224 -2.46 31.43 21.24
C THR A 224 -3.61 30.79 20.44
N CYS A 225 -4.85 31.18 20.76
CA CYS A 225 -6.05 30.74 20.05
C CYS A 225 -6.06 31.10 18.56
N ASP A 226 -5.13 31.97 18.13
CA ASP A 226 -4.91 32.35 16.75
C ASP A 226 -3.96 31.39 16.03
N HIS A 227 -4.55 30.36 15.42
CA HIS A 227 -3.84 29.44 14.53
C HIS A 227 -3.33 30.12 13.24
N SER A 228 -3.77 31.33 12.88
CA SER A 228 -3.26 32.07 11.70
C SER A 228 -1.80 32.46 11.88
N HIS A 229 -1.45 33.01 13.05
CA HIS A 229 -0.05 33.28 13.40
C HIS A 229 0.81 32.00 13.41
N SER A 230 0.21 30.85 13.77
CA SER A 230 0.90 29.56 13.67
C SER A 230 1.17 29.15 12.22
N ILE A 231 0.19 29.32 11.33
CA ILE A 231 0.37 29.06 9.90
C ILE A 231 1.45 29.97 9.32
N ASP A 232 1.39 31.28 9.53
CA ASP A 232 2.34 32.22 8.91
C ASP A 232 3.79 31.97 9.43
N GLY A 233 3.97 31.63 10.71
CA GLY A 233 5.27 31.22 11.24
C GLY A 233 5.80 29.91 10.63
N ILE A 234 4.92 28.94 10.36
CA ILE A 234 5.30 27.68 9.67
C ILE A 234 5.56 27.94 8.17
N THR A 235 4.80 28.83 7.53
CA THR A 235 4.97 29.21 6.13
C THR A 235 6.30 29.97 5.93
N ASP A 236 6.68 30.88 6.83
CA ASP A 236 8.01 31.53 6.82
C ASP A 236 9.15 30.50 6.96
N VAL A 237 8.98 29.48 7.81
CA VAL A 237 9.93 28.36 7.92
C VAL A 237 10.02 27.54 6.61
N LEU A 238 8.91 27.37 5.90
CA LEU A 238 8.86 26.64 4.62
C LEU A 238 9.44 27.42 3.43
N LEU A 239 9.26 28.74 3.40
CA LEU A 239 9.79 29.61 2.33
C LEU A 239 11.31 29.80 2.41
N LYS A 240 11.93 29.49 3.56
CA LYS A 240 13.37 29.53 3.76
C LYS A 240 14.07 28.34 3.11
N LYS A 241 14.58 28.55 1.89
CA LYS A 241 15.50 27.63 1.19
C LYS A 241 16.69 27.31 2.10
N PRO A 242 17.07 26.03 2.29
CA PRO A 242 17.11 24.99 1.26
C PRO A 242 15.98 23.94 1.34
N GLN A 243 15.63 23.38 0.17
CA GLN A 243 14.79 22.18 0.04
C GLN A 243 15.66 20.93 0.31
N PRO A 244 15.45 20.17 1.41
CA PRO A 244 16.28 19.02 1.74
C PRO A 244 15.84 17.77 0.96
N SER A 245 16.81 16.98 0.49
CA SER A 245 16.55 15.77 -0.29
C SER A 245 16.07 14.58 0.55
N VAL A 246 16.43 14.55 1.84
CA VAL A 246 16.13 13.48 2.81
C VAL A 246 15.25 14.03 3.94
N PHE A 247 14.66 13.16 4.76
CA PHE A 247 13.95 13.55 6.00
C PHE A 247 14.90 13.64 7.21
N SER A 248 14.71 14.63 8.07
CA SER A 248 15.27 14.62 9.43
C SER A 248 14.26 14.00 10.40
N LEU A 249 14.54 12.78 10.86
CA LEU A 249 13.55 11.97 11.60
C LEU A 249 13.74 11.95 13.12
N GLU A 250 14.92 12.29 13.64
CA GLU A 250 15.23 12.24 15.08
C GLU A 250 14.22 13.05 15.90
N LYS A 251 13.95 14.30 15.49
CA LYS A 251 13.00 15.18 16.18
C LYS A 251 11.55 14.70 16.18
N PRO A 252 10.95 14.27 15.04
CA PRO A 252 9.66 13.60 15.05
C PRO A 252 9.56 12.45 16.08
N TRP A 253 10.57 11.58 16.13
CA TRP A 253 10.58 10.42 17.03
C TRP A 253 10.75 10.83 18.50
N ASP A 254 11.53 11.86 18.81
CA ASP A 254 11.63 12.43 20.16
C ASP A 254 10.30 13.03 20.64
N LEU A 255 9.59 13.76 19.77
CA LEU A 255 8.29 14.33 20.08
C LEU A 255 7.25 13.22 20.31
N ALA A 256 7.23 12.21 19.45
CA ALA A 256 6.40 11.01 19.64
C ALA A 256 6.76 10.24 20.92
N SER A 257 8.03 10.18 21.31
CA SER A 257 8.47 9.54 22.57
C SER A 257 7.87 10.22 23.79
N ARG A 258 7.85 11.56 23.82
CA ARG A 258 7.24 12.34 24.91
C ARG A 258 5.73 12.11 24.99
N ARG A 259 5.04 12.09 23.84
CA ARG A 259 3.60 11.82 23.79
C ARG A 259 3.26 10.39 24.23
N LEU A 260 4.07 9.41 23.82
CA LEU A 260 3.96 8.02 24.27
C LEU A 260 4.11 7.88 25.80
N HIS A 261 5.02 8.60 26.44
CA HIS A 261 5.18 8.57 27.91
C HIS A 261 3.95 9.07 28.68
N ASN A 262 3.07 9.84 28.05
CA ASN A 262 1.83 10.32 28.66
C ASN A 262 0.65 9.35 28.50
N LEU A 263 0.80 8.28 27.70
CA LEU A 263 -0.22 7.26 27.50
C LEU A 263 -0.02 6.11 28.50
N SER A 264 -1.13 5.63 29.08
CA SER A 264 -1.10 4.50 30.01
C SER A 264 -0.62 3.21 29.31
N PRO A 265 0.29 2.42 29.90
CA PRO A 265 1.00 1.34 29.22
C PRO A 265 0.20 0.04 29.06
N ASP A 266 -1.13 0.05 29.18
CA ASP A 266 -1.96 -1.15 29.06
C ASP A 266 -2.14 -1.56 27.58
N LEU A 267 -1.06 -2.13 27.04
CA LEU A 267 -0.91 -2.55 25.65
C LEU A 267 -0.64 -4.07 25.55
N ALA A 268 -1.45 -4.85 26.25
CA ALA A 268 -1.57 -6.27 25.95
C ALA A 268 -2.21 -6.45 24.55
N SER A 269 -1.37 -6.56 23.51
CA SER A 269 -1.80 -7.04 22.19
C SER A 269 -1.13 -8.37 21.90
N PRO A 270 -1.87 -9.49 21.81
CA PRO A 270 -1.29 -10.73 21.35
C PRO A 270 -0.77 -10.54 19.91
N PRO A 271 0.43 -11.06 19.57
CA PRO A 271 0.99 -10.94 18.24
C PRO A 271 0.15 -11.77 17.27
N GLU A 272 -0.47 -11.11 16.30
CA GLU A 272 -1.32 -11.75 15.30
C GLU A 272 -0.50 -12.76 14.46
N ARG A 273 -0.88 -14.03 14.54
CA ARG A 273 -0.22 -15.16 13.85
C ARG A 273 -0.14 -14.93 12.34
N SER A 274 -1.18 -14.33 11.75
CA SER A 274 -1.20 -13.88 10.36
C SER A 274 -0.07 -12.88 10.03
N THR A 275 0.21 -11.91 10.91
CA THR A 275 1.28 -10.92 10.75
C THR A 275 2.66 -11.55 10.92
N LEU A 276 2.83 -12.44 11.89
CA LEU A 276 4.08 -13.21 12.08
C LEU A 276 4.38 -14.09 10.88
N ARG A 277 3.36 -14.77 10.31
CA ARG A 277 3.50 -15.61 9.11
C ARG A 277 3.90 -14.78 7.89
N ARG A 278 3.28 -13.61 7.66
CA ARG A 278 3.69 -12.68 6.58
C ARG A 278 5.13 -12.20 6.74
N LEU A 279 5.52 -11.78 7.95
CA LEU A 279 6.89 -11.35 8.25
C LEU A 279 7.91 -12.47 8.00
N LEU A 280 7.62 -13.69 8.47
CA LEU A 280 8.48 -14.85 8.26
C LEU A 280 8.63 -15.18 6.76
N LEU A 281 7.54 -15.18 5.99
CA LEU A 281 7.57 -15.41 4.55
C LEU A 281 8.38 -14.33 3.81
N THR A 282 8.27 -13.05 4.20
CA THR A 282 9.10 -11.98 3.62
C THR A 282 10.56 -12.10 4.01
N THR A 283 10.86 -12.52 5.25
CA THR A 283 12.24 -12.79 5.69
C THR A 283 12.86 -13.94 4.88
N ILE A 284 12.12 -15.04 4.69
CA ILE A 284 12.50 -16.17 3.85
C ILE A 284 12.71 -15.71 2.39
N HIS A 285 11.79 -14.92 1.83
CA HIS A 285 11.95 -14.34 0.49
C HIS A 285 13.23 -13.49 0.37
N GLY A 286 13.56 -12.70 1.41
CA GLY A 286 14.84 -11.98 1.50
C GLY A 286 16.06 -12.90 1.41
N TYR A 287 16.02 -14.06 2.08
CA TYR A 287 17.09 -15.07 1.96
C TYR A 287 17.17 -15.67 0.54
N TYR A 288 16.04 -15.91 -0.13
CA TYR A 288 16.03 -16.33 -1.53
C TYR A 288 16.65 -15.29 -2.46
N LEU A 289 16.34 -14.00 -2.30
CA LEU A 289 16.97 -12.93 -3.09
C LEU A 289 18.49 -12.86 -2.85
N GLN A 290 18.94 -13.02 -1.60
CA GLN A 290 20.37 -13.08 -1.28
C GLN A 290 21.06 -14.32 -1.85
N ALA A 291 20.39 -15.48 -1.87
CA ALA A 291 20.92 -16.71 -2.46
C ALA A 291 21.02 -16.59 -3.99
N LEU A 292 19.98 -16.05 -4.64
CA LEU A 292 19.96 -15.74 -6.07
C LEU A 292 21.10 -14.79 -6.48
N ALA A 293 21.39 -13.77 -5.68
CA ALA A 293 22.48 -12.84 -5.91
C ALA A 293 23.89 -13.45 -5.76
N ARG A 294 24.01 -14.59 -5.05
CA ARG A 294 25.28 -15.32 -4.84
C ARG A 294 25.50 -16.50 -5.80
N LEU A 295 24.45 -17.00 -6.45
CA LEU A 295 24.53 -18.11 -7.41
C LEU A 295 25.07 -17.65 -8.78
N PRO A 296 25.89 -18.46 -9.49
CA PRO A 296 26.39 -18.10 -10.81
C PRO A 296 25.25 -17.95 -11.82
N ARG A 297 25.04 -16.74 -12.36
CA ARG A 297 23.90 -16.38 -13.22
C ARG A 297 23.71 -17.30 -14.42
N GLU A 298 24.78 -17.65 -15.12
CA GLU A 298 24.74 -18.57 -16.28
C GLU A 298 24.23 -19.97 -15.90
N LYS A 299 24.73 -20.51 -14.79
CA LYS A 299 24.28 -21.79 -14.25
C LYS A 299 22.88 -21.70 -13.67
N LEU A 300 22.46 -20.55 -13.15
CA LEU A 300 21.09 -20.33 -12.71
C LEU A 300 20.09 -20.58 -13.86
N CYS A 301 20.35 -19.97 -15.01
CA CYS A 301 19.46 -20.06 -16.18
C CYS A 301 19.45 -21.47 -16.79
N THR A 302 20.63 -22.10 -16.91
CA THR A 302 20.81 -23.35 -17.66
C THR A 302 20.70 -24.65 -16.83
N GLN A 303 21.00 -24.59 -15.53
CA GLN A 303 21.20 -25.79 -14.69
C GLN A 303 20.47 -25.73 -13.34
N TYR A 304 20.51 -24.59 -12.63
CA TYR A 304 20.07 -24.52 -11.24
C TYR A 304 18.61 -24.06 -11.05
N HIS A 305 17.93 -23.54 -12.08
CA HIS A 305 16.54 -23.10 -11.97
C HIS A 305 15.62 -24.21 -11.42
N HIS A 306 15.74 -25.43 -11.94
CA HIS A 306 14.90 -26.56 -11.52
C HIS A 306 15.25 -27.02 -10.10
N SER A 307 16.54 -27.18 -9.80
CA SER A 307 16.99 -27.58 -8.46
C SER A 307 16.65 -26.56 -7.37
N LEU A 308 16.67 -25.26 -7.69
CA LEU A 308 16.29 -24.20 -6.76
C LEU A 308 14.80 -24.27 -6.42
N LEU A 309 13.94 -24.44 -7.42
CA LEU A 309 12.50 -24.57 -7.23
C LEU A 309 12.10 -25.87 -6.53
N GLN A 310 12.78 -26.97 -6.84
CA GLN A 310 12.42 -28.30 -6.36
C GLN A 310 12.98 -28.61 -4.96
N ALA A 311 14.18 -28.11 -4.64
CA ALA A 311 14.91 -28.50 -3.43
C ALA A 311 15.76 -27.38 -2.81
N GLY A 312 15.71 -26.14 -3.31
CA GLY A 312 16.44 -25.00 -2.76
C GLY A 312 15.87 -24.51 -1.43
N HIS A 313 15.68 -25.39 -0.45
CA HIS A 313 15.07 -25.07 0.83
C HIS A 313 16.01 -24.28 1.75
N CYS A 314 15.44 -23.41 2.58
CA CYS A 314 16.18 -22.60 3.55
C CYS A 314 16.51 -23.32 4.88
N TYR A 315 16.01 -24.54 5.10
CA TYR A 315 16.36 -25.35 6.26
C TYR A 315 17.64 -26.18 6.01
N GLY A 316 18.36 -26.47 7.08
CA GLY A 316 19.65 -27.16 7.06
C GLY A 316 20.55 -26.72 8.22
N PRO A 317 21.79 -27.24 8.31
CA PRO A 317 22.71 -26.95 9.41
C PRO A 317 23.44 -25.60 9.30
N LEU A 318 23.31 -24.88 8.17
CA LEU A 318 23.94 -23.57 7.95
C LEU A 318 22.91 -22.44 8.12
N ASP A 319 23.33 -21.20 7.87
CA ASP A 319 22.39 -20.08 7.76
C ASP A 319 21.42 -20.28 6.56
N PRO A 320 20.23 -19.64 6.58
CA PRO A 320 19.21 -19.84 5.55
C PRO A 320 19.68 -19.58 4.11
N VAL A 321 20.59 -18.64 3.87
CA VAL A 321 21.09 -18.32 2.52
C VAL A 321 22.04 -19.41 2.05
N SER A 322 22.95 -19.85 2.92
CA SER A 322 23.87 -20.96 2.63
C SER A 322 23.14 -22.29 2.43
N ASN A 323 22.07 -22.56 3.19
CA ASN A 323 21.20 -23.73 2.98
C ASN A 323 20.55 -23.71 1.59
N ILE A 324 19.95 -22.59 1.16
CA ILE A 324 19.34 -22.47 -0.18
C ILE A 324 20.37 -22.79 -1.27
N ILE A 325 21.58 -22.21 -1.18
CA ILE A 325 22.66 -22.42 -2.15
C ILE A 325 23.13 -23.88 -2.15
N LEU A 326 23.41 -24.45 -0.98
CA LEU A 326 23.94 -25.80 -0.85
C LEU A 326 22.92 -26.86 -1.30
N ASN A 327 21.66 -26.74 -0.88
CA ASN A 327 20.60 -27.66 -1.28
C ASN A 327 20.33 -27.59 -2.79
N THR A 328 20.37 -26.39 -3.39
CA THR A 328 20.29 -26.20 -4.85
C THR A 328 21.42 -26.91 -5.60
N ILE A 329 22.67 -26.71 -5.18
CA ILE A 329 23.85 -27.32 -5.82
C ILE A 329 23.84 -28.84 -5.66
N TRP A 330 23.51 -29.33 -4.46
CA TRP A 330 23.42 -30.75 -4.15
C TRP A 330 22.36 -31.44 -5.01
N TYR A 331 21.14 -30.91 -5.05
CA TYR A 331 20.06 -31.49 -5.85
C TYR A 331 20.39 -31.50 -7.34
N SER A 332 20.99 -30.43 -7.87
CA SER A 332 21.43 -30.38 -9.27
C SER A 332 22.44 -31.47 -9.64
N ARG A 333 23.26 -31.93 -8.68
CA ARG A 333 24.26 -32.99 -8.89
C ARG A 333 23.68 -34.39 -8.65
N ALA A 334 22.76 -34.54 -7.70
CA ALA A 334 22.09 -35.81 -7.41
C ALA A 334 21.01 -36.17 -8.45
N TYR A 335 20.31 -35.16 -8.99
CA TYR A 335 19.19 -35.30 -9.92
C TYR A 335 19.37 -34.38 -11.15
N PRO A 336 20.36 -34.64 -12.02
CA PRO A 336 20.63 -33.82 -13.19
C PRO A 336 19.49 -33.89 -14.21
N LEU A 337 19.13 -32.74 -14.80
CA LEU A 337 18.13 -32.67 -15.88
C LEU A 337 18.62 -33.42 -17.13
N THR A 338 17.81 -34.37 -17.62
CA THR A 338 18.09 -35.14 -18.84
C THR A 338 17.76 -34.40 -20.13
N LYS A 339 17.08 -33.25 -20.05
CA LYS A 339 16.82 -32.32 -21.16
C LYS A 339 17.20 -30.91 -20.72
N LYS A 340 17.98 -30.21 -21.53
CA LYS A 340 18.25 -28.78 -21.32
C LYS A 340 16.98 -27.99 -21.61
N VAL A 341 16.58 -27.16 -20.65
CA VAL A 341 15.57 -26.12 -20.83
C VAL A 341 16.28 -24.81 -20.52
N ASP A 342 16.63 -24.06 -21.57
CA ASP A 342 17.24 -22.75 -21.39
C ASP A 342 16.12 -21.74 -21.10
N LEU A 343 16.12 -21.19 -19.89
CA LEU A 343 15.24 -20.11 -19.51
C LEU A 343 15.88 -18.77 -19.90
N GLU A 344 15.19 -17.99 -20.74
CA GLU A 344 15.51 -16.57 -20.90
C GLU A 344 15.26 -15.86 -19.57
N ALA A 345 16.35 -15.40 -18.94
CA ALA A 345 16.24 -14.63 -17.71
C ALA A 345 15.55 -13.29 -18.01
N ILE A 346 14.40 -13.03 -17.39
CA ILE A 346 13.76 -11.70 -17.43
C ILE A 346 14.71 -10.70 -16.77
N THR A 347 15.48 -10.00 -17.60
CA THR A 347 16.36 -8.95 -17.13
C THR A 347 15.52 -7.73 -16.81
N ALA A 348 15.57 -7.28 -15.56
CA ALA A 348 15.05 -5.96 -15.17
C ALA A 348 15.98 -4.85 -15.67
N ASP A 349 16.20 -4.80 -16.99
CA ASP A 349 17.01 -3.77 -17.62
C ASP A 349 16.17 -2.49 -17.75
N ARG A 350 16.54 -1.46 -16.98
CA ARG A 350 15.94 -0.12 -17.07
C ARG A 350 16.50 0.59 -18.31
N GLY A 351 16.19 0.09 -19.50
CA GLY A 351 16.93 0.51 -20.70
C GLY A 351 16.30 0.33 -22.06
N GLN A 352 15.17 -0.38 -22.23
CA GLN A 352 14.56 -0.50 -23.57
C GLN A 352 13.03 -0.61 -23.57
N VAL A 353 12.41 0.25 -24.38
CA VAL A 353 10.98 0.21 -24.69
C VAL A 353 10.72 -1.02 -25.56
N PRO A 354 9.73 -1.88 -25.22
CA PRO A 354 9.43 -3.05 -26.05
C PRO A 354 8.95 -2.63 -27.45
N PRO A 355 9.34 -3.33 -28.53
CA PRO A 355 8.87 -3.02 -29.85
C PRO A 355 7.35 -3.19 -29.93
N ARG A 356 6.65 -2.18 -30.47
CA ARG A 356 5.19 -2.22 -30.63
C ARG A 356 4.76 -3.49 -31.38
N PRO A 357 3.68 -4.18 -30.98
CA PRO A 357 3.13 -5.27 -31.76
C PRO A 357 2.77 -4.77 -33.16
N ARG A 358 3.23 -5.48 -34.20
CA ARG A 358 2.89 -5.16 -35.59
C ARG A 358 1.39 -5.37 -35.78
N LEU A 359 0.64 -4.27 -35.89
CA LEU A 359 -0.74 -4.29 -36.37
C LEU A 359 -0.74 -4.87 -37.79
N LEU A 360 -1.40 -6.02 -37.97
CA LEU A 360 -1.66 -6.58 -39.28
C LEU A 360 -2.56 -5.59 -40.07
N PRO A 361 -2.29 -5.34 -41.36
CA PRO A 361 -3.12 -4.43 -42.15
C PRO A 361 -4.54 -4.97 -42.29
N VAL A 362 -5.53 -4.22 -41.78
CA VAL A 362 -6.93 -4.49 -42.07
C VAL A 362 -7.19 -4.08 -43.52
N HIS A 363 -7.33 -5.07 -44.41
CA HIS A 363 -7.71 -4.80 -45.80
C HIS A 363 -9.13 -4.18 -45.85
N PRO A 364 -9.32 -3.06 -46.57
CA PRO A 364 -10.64 -2.45 -46.70
C PRO A 364 -11.55 -3.32 -47.57
N LEU A 365 -12.72 -3.68 -47.04
CA LEU A 365 -13.76 -4.39 -47.79
C LEU A 365 -14.22 -3.54 -48.98
N ARG A 366 -13.84 -3.99 -50.18
CA ARG A 366 -14.09 -3.31 -51.45
C ARG A 366 -15.59 -3.35 -51.77
N ARG A 367 -16.26 -2.20 -51.73
CA ARG A 367 -17.63 -2.05 -52.25
C ARG A 367 -17.64 -2.34 -53.75
N HIS A 368 -18.43 -3.31 -54.19
CA HIS A 368 -18.90 -3.39 -55.56
C HIS A 368 -20.40 -3.67 -55.59
N SER A 369 -21.14 -2.77 -56.27
CA SER A 369 -22.58 -2.87 -56.50
C SER A 369 -22.90 -3.98 -57.53
N PRO A 370 -24.13 -4.54 -57.52
CA PRO A 370 -24.47 -5.71 -58.33
C PRO A 370 -24.91 -5.33 -59.74
N HIS A 371 -24.67 -6.21 -60.73
CA HIS A 371 -25.34 -6.13 -62.03
C HIS A 371 -25.70 -7.50 -62.63
N ALA A 372 -27.02 -7.66 -62.85
CA ALA A 372 -27.70 -8.34 -63.96
C ALA A 372 -27.53 -9.87 -64.22
N GLY A 373 -28.68 -10.53 -64.45
CA GLY A 373 -28.82 -11.91 -64.94
C GLY A 373 -29.72 -12.75 -64.01
N ARG A 374 -31.05 -12.69 -64.12
CA ARG A 374 -31.94 -13.71 -64.78
C ARG A 374 -31.63 -15.16 -64.31
N SER A 375 -32.60 -15.96 -63.86
CA SER A 375 -34.00 -16.08 -64.30
C SER A 375 -34.88 -16.91 -63.32
N HIS A 376 -36.22 -16.73 -63.37
CA HIS A 376 -37.35 -17.68 -63.06
C HIS A 376 -37.19 -18.77 -61.97
N ALA A 377 -38.16 -19.16 -61.13
CA ALA A 377 -39.52 -18.74 -60.73
C ALA A 377 -39.85 -19.54 -59.41
N ALA A 378 -41.03 -19.63 -58.79
CA ALA A 378 -42.40 -19.13 -59.01
C ALA A 378 -43.10 -18.96 -57.62
N ALA A 379 -43.90 -17.92 -57.37
CA ALA A 379 -45.38 -17.93 -57.33
C ALA A 379 -46.05 -18.23 -55.96
N ALA A 380 -47.14 -17.48 -55.70
CA ALA A 380 -48.11 -17.57 -54.58
C ALA A 380 -47.57 -17.31 -53.13
N GLY A 381 -48.18 -16.44 -52.32
CA GLY A 381 -49.27 -15.48 -52.59
C GLY A 381 -49.76 -14.75 -51.33
N ARG A 382 -50.48 -13.62 -51.53
CA ARG A 382 -51.56 -13.00 -50.71
C ARG A 382 -51.55 -13.19 -49.16
N ARG A 383 -51.82 -12.18 -48.32
CA ARG A 383 -52.34 -10.81 -48.53
C ARG A 383 -52.23 -9.98 -47.22
N ARG A 384 -51.87 -8.70 -47.36
CA ARG A 384 -52.41 -7.49 -46.68
C ARG A 384 -52.88 -7.54 -45.20
N ARG A 385 -52.30 -6.58 -44.46
CA ARG A 385 -52.93 -5.56 -43.58
C ARG A 385 -53.50 -5.97 -42.21
N SER A 386 -52.82 -5.45 -41.19
CA SER A 386 -53.34 -4.87 -39.94
C SER A 386 -54.33 -3.69 -40.18
N PRO A 387 -54.95 -3.06 -39.15
CA PRO A 387 -54.99 -3.38 -37.71
C PRO A 387 -56.43 -3.37 -37.12
N ASP A 388 -56.50 -3.40 -35.78
CA ASP A 388 -57.23 -2.43 -34.94
C ASP A 388 -58.43 -2.92 -34.09
N ARG A 389 -58.34 -2.55 -32.79
CA ARG A 389 -59.41 -2.23 -31.82
C ARG A 389 -60.44 -3.24 -31.30
N ARG A 390 -60.46 -3.26 -29.95
CA ARG A 390 -61.62 -3.34 -29.03
C ARG A 390 -62.31 -4.72 -28.93
N SER A 391 -62.74 -5.19 -27.75
CA SER A 391 -62.80 -4.56 -26.40
C SER A 391 -62.28 -5.51 -25.33
#